data_AF-A0A7T3FYZ7-F1
#
_entry.id   AF-A0A7T3FYZ7-F1
#
_cell.length_a   1.000
_cell.length_b   1.000
_cell.length_c   1.000
_cell.angle_alpha   90.00
_cell.angle_beta   90.00
_cell.angle_gamma   90.00
#
_symmetry.space_group_name_H-M   'P 1'
#
loop_
_entity.id
_entity.type
_entity.pdbx_description
1 polymer ?
#
loop_
_entity_poly.entity_id
_entity_poly.type
_entity_poly.pdbx_seq_one_letter_code
_entity_poly.pdbx_strand_id
1 'polypeptide(L)'
;MGYGTPMQLGGIRNQVGYCADGRRVSAWRPGSEITDRGTIPSPGRGLDGVRFRVLNAGRTKRLLGPLVGAYTTTNVWPVGAEGLVATVGQWVFASADGGRSWSVAHELPDPSGPMGVLPTSLCEHEGGLYLAEYPLGDDDARVLHSDDAGHSWSTYHVRADARHFHGLFHDPYGERLWGTTGDTDDESAVGYFVDGEFRSVGTGSQRWRAVGLAFTPDAVLWGMDCPYVDTVELLALPRERIGDEEPEPVTVGTTAESVYYVETLSVGGESVVVAATAAECGYDSTAPTADRDDSGSRTARVLATTSATDYREWHELCTFTRRSALGEALAALPAASAYVFVRADDDLGVLINPYNTSRHHGEILRVPPSDLERLLFDDDPAAVPAVGAAGND
;
A
#
# COMPACT_ATOMS: atom_id res chain seq x y z
N MET A 1 -20.17 7.70 20.72
CA MET A 1 -18.77 7.33 21.00
C MET A 1 -17.91 8.30 20.20
N GLY A 2 -16.95 8.96 20.86
CA GLY A 2 -16.16 10.00 20.19
C GLY A 2 -15.33 9.38 19.07
N TYR A 3 -15.57 9.79 17.83
CA TYR A 3 -14.74 9.40 16.70
C TYR A 3 -13.29 9.80 16.99
N GLY A 4 -12.40 8.81 17.08
CA GLY A 4 -10.96 9.04 17.16
C GLY A 4 -10.49 9.86 15.96
N THR A 5 -9.30 10.47 16.07
CA THR A 5 -8.74 11.15 14.88
C THR A 5 -8.39 10.09 13.84
N PRO A 6 -8.76 10.24 12.55
CA PRO A 6 -8.47 9.24 11.52
C PRO A 6 -6.98 8.94 11.43
N MET A 7 -6.61 7.66 11.41
CA MET A 7 -5.21 7.24 11.27
C MET A 7 -5.02 6.36 10.04
N GLN A 8 -3.83 6.41 9.48
CA GLN A 8 -3.34 5.45 8.49
C GLN A 8 -2.58 4.33 9.21
N LEU A 9 -2.94 3.07 8.96
CA LEU A 9 -2.14 1.91 9.35
C LEU A 9 -0.95 1.81 8.40
N GLY A 10 0.27 1.86 8.95
CA GLY A 10 1.50 1.77 8.18
C GLY A 10 2.01 0.34 8.08
N GLY A 11 2.37 -0.27 9.21
CA GLY A 11 2.86 -1.65 9.25
C GLY A 11 2.56 -2.33 10.58
N ILE A 12 2.76 -3.64 10.61
CA ILE A 12 2.57 -4.46 11.81
C ILE A 12 3.86 -5.20 12.15
N ARG A 13 4.11 -5.40 13.43
CA ARG A 13 5.18 -6.27 13.92
C ARG A 13 4.83 -6.76 15.32
N ASN A 14 5.03 -8.06 15.58
CA ASN A 14 4.74 -8.67 16.88
C ASN A 14 3.32 -8.33 17.38
N GLN A 15 2.33 -8.44 16.48
CA GLN A 15 0.92 -8.12 16.74
C GLN A 15 0.65 -6.66 17.19
N VAL A 16 1.58 -5.73 16.89
CA VAL A 16 1.41 -4.29 17.10
C VAL A 16 1.33 -3.60 15.75
N GLY A 17 0.22 -2.91 15.50
CA GLY A 17 0.08 -2.00 14.36
C GLY A 17 0.66 -0.65 14.68
N TYR A 18 1.42 -0.08 13.75
CA TYR A 18 1.94 1.28 13.85
C TYR A 18 1.17 2.17 12.89
N CYS A 19 0.66 3.27 13.43
CA CYS A 19 -0.29 4.13 12.73
C CYS A 19 0.19 5.58 12.73
N ALA A 20 -0.19 6.32 11.70
CA ALA A 20 0.12 7.74 11.57
C ALA A 20 -1.14 8.61 11.45
N ASP A 21 -1.18 9.73 12.18
CA ASP A 21 -2.10 10.85 11.97
C ASP A 21 -1.28 12.11 11.69
N GLY A 22 -1.06 12.37 10.40
CA GLY A 22 -0.01 13.28 9.97
C GLY A 22 1.32 12.85 10.61
N ARG A 23 1.97 13.75 11.34
CA ARG A 23 3.27 13.47 11.97
C ARG A 23 3.20 12.70 13.29
N ARG A 24 2.01 12.49 13.86
CA ARG A 24 1.86 11.74 15.11
C ARG A 24 1.91 10.25 14.80
N VAL A 25 2.73 9.52 15.54
CA VAL A 25 2.84 8.07 15.42
C VAL A 25 2.29 7.43 16.67
N SER A 26 1.44 6.43 16.49
CA SER A 26 0.78 5.69 17.56
C SER A 26 0.95 4.18 17.35
N ALA A 27 0.82 3.42 18.42
CA ALA A 27 0.71 1.97 18.37
C ALA A 27 -0.72 1.53 18.68
N TRP A 28 -1.21 0.58 17.88
CA TRP A 28 -2.48 -0.07 18.01
C TRP A 28 -2.27 -1.55 18.37
N ARG A 29 -3.07 -2.06 19.29
CA ARG A 29 -3.17 -3.49 19.62
C ARG A 29 -4.65 -3.88 19.66
N PRO A 30 -5.01 -5.11 19.25
CA PRO A 30 -6.39 -5.59 19.35
C PRO A 30 -6.91 -5.48 20.78
N GLY A 31 -8.13 -4.97 20.94
CA GLY A 31 -8.80 -4.85 22.25
C GLY A 31 -8.14 -3.89 23.25
N SER A 32 -7.11 -3.14 22.85
CA SER A 32 -6.40 -2.18 23.69
C SER A 32 -6.63 -0.75 23.22
N GLU A 33 -6.39 0.22 24.11
CA GLU A 33 -6.34 1.62 23.71
C GLU A 33 -5.13 1.91 22.82
N ILE A 34 -5.31 2.80 21.84
CA ILE A 34 -4.23 3.31 21.00
C ILE A 34 -3.27 4.10 21.88
N THR A 35 -1.98 3.75 21.82
CA THR A 35 -0.93 4.37 22.63
C THR A 35 -0.09 5.31 21.78
N ASP A 36 0.00 6.58 22.18
CA ASP A 36 0.89 7.56 21.54
C ASP A 36 2.36 7.14 21.67
N ARG A 37 3.12 7.25 20.58
CA ARG A 37 4.55 6.93 20.56
C ARG A 37 5.40 8.19 20.48
N GLY A 38 5.01 9.13 19.63
CA GLY A 38 5.74 10.37 19.46
C GLY A 38 5.30 11.14 18.23
N THR A 39 6.05 12.19 17.90
CA THR A 39 5.76 13.05 16.75
C THR A 39 7.03 13.25 15.93
N ILE A 40 6.96 12.94 14.64
CA ILE A 40 8.05 13.16 13.68
C ILE A 40 8.40 14.65 13.63
N PRO A 41 9.67 15.05 13.80
CA PRO A 41 10.08 16.45 13.89
C PRO A 41 9.98 17.16 12.53
N SER A 42 10.18 18.47 12.53
CA SER A 42 10.41 19.22 11.30
C SER A 42 11.88 19.04 10.90
N PRO A 43 12.18 18.65 9.65
CA PRO A 43 13.52 18.22 9.23
C PRO A 43 14.51 19.39 9.05
N GLY A 44 14.02 20.63 8.94
CA GLY A 44 14.86 21.79 8.63
C GLY A 44 14.65 23.02 9.54
N ARG A 45 15.65 23.91 9.53
CA ARG A 45 15.53 25.31 10.00
C ARG A 45 15.17 26.21 8.81
N GLY A 46 14.66 27.42 9.07
CA GLY A 46 14.36 28.37 8.00
C GLY A 46 13.07 28.06 7.22
N LEU A 47 13.04 28.40 5.93
CA LEU A 47 11.84 28.38 5.10
C LEU A 47 11.30 26.97 4.84
N ASP A 48 12.16 25.98 4.64
CA ASP A 48 11.73 24.60 4.36
C ASP A 48 11.08 23.96 5.60
N GLY A 49 11.63 24.22 6.78
CA GLY A 49 11.00 23.85 8.04
C GLY A 49 9.64 24.54 8.25
N VAL A 50 9.49 25.80 7.80
CA VAL A 50 8.20 26.51 7.86
C VAL A 50 7.20 25.89 6.87
N ARG A 51 7.59 25.68 5.61
CA ARG A 51 6.74 25.06 4.57
C ARG A 51 6.28 23.67 5.01
N PHE A 52 7.21 22.83 5.48
CA PHE A 52 6.92 21.50 6.02
C PHE A 52 5.88 21.55 7.15
N ARG A 53 6.04 22.48 8.10
CA ARG A 53 5.07 22.64 9.21
C ARG A 53 3.70 23.09 8.74
N VAL A 54 3.62 23.99 7.75
CA VAL A 54 2.35 24.51 7.22
C VAL A 54 1.60 23.42 6.46
N LEU A 55 2.27 22.68 5.59
CA LEU A 55 1.67 21.59 4.80
C LEU A 55 1.21 20.43 5.70
N ASN A 56 1.98 20.11 6.74
CA ASN A 56 1.69 19.00 7.65
C ASN A 56 0.93 19.42 8.92
N ALA A 57 0.41 20.65 8.99
CA ALA A 57 -0.41 21.09 10.12
C ALA A 57 -1.84 20.54 9.99
N GLY A 58 -2.37 19.95 11.07
CA GLY A 58 -3.74 19.43 11.10
C GLY A 58 -4.82 20.47 10.80
N ARG A 59 -4.56 21.78 11.03
CA ARG A 59 -5.49 22.86 10.65
C ARG A 59 -5.58 23.04 9.14
N THR A 60 -4.46 23.00 8.42
CA THR A 60 -4.43 23.11 6.95
C THR A 60 -5.20 21.94 6.34
N LYS A 61 -4.95 20.71 6.81
CA LYS A 61 -5.66 19.51 6.36
C LYS A 61 -7.18 19.59 6.61
N ARG A 62 -7.59 20.05 7.81
CA ARG A 62 -9.02 20.23 8.14
C ARG A 62 -9.71 21.28 7.28
N LEU A 63 -9.00 22.33 6.86
CA LEU A 63 -9.54 23.38 5.99
C LEU A 63 -9.67 22.89 4.53
N LEU A 64 -8.71 22.10 4.04
CA LEU A 64 -8.72 21.58 2.67
C LEU A 64 -9.62 20.35 2.50
N GLY A 65 -9.80 19.54 3.55
CA GLY A 65 -10.52 18.27 3.50
C GLY A 65 -11.90 18.31 2.82
N PRO A 66 -12.76 19.33 3.07
CA PRO A 66 -14.05 19.45 2.38
C PRO A 66 -13.94 19.69 0.86
N LEU A 67 -12.82 20.26 0.39
CA LEU A 67 -12.58 20.59 -1.01
C LEU A 67 -11.90 19.46 -1.76
N VAL A 68 -10.86 18.85 -1.17
CA VAL A 68 -9.99 17.90 -1.87
C VAL A 68 -10.11 16.46 -1.36
N GLY A 69 -10.89 16.20 -0.31
CA GLY A 69 -10.91 14.91 0.38
C GLY A 69 -9.78 14.77 1.42
N ALA A 70 -9.74 13.62 2.09
CA ALA A 70 -8.68 13.30 3.05
C ALA A 70 -7.50 12.61 2.36
N TYR A 71 -6.28 13.05 2.65
CA TYR A 71 -5.06 12.44 2.14
C TYR A 71 -4.04 12.19 3.25
N THR A 72 -3.28 11.14 3.08
CA THR A 72 -2.19 10.72 3.95
C THR A 72 -0.92 11.50 3.63
N THR A 73 -0.04 11.66 4.62
CA THR A 73 1.25 12.37 4.44
C THR A 73 2.41 11.63 5.07
N THR A 74 2.15 10.44 5.64
CA THR A 74 3.12 9.80 6.51
C THR A 74 2.97 8.31 6.41
N ASN A 75 3.98 7.65 5.87
CA ASN A 75 4.15 6.22 6.05
C ASN A 75 4.95 5.96 7.31
N VAL A 76 4.69 4.83 7.97
CA VAL A 76 5.45 4.35 9.12
C VAL A 76 5.57 2.84 9.03
N TRP A 77 6.79 2.33 9.10
CA TRP A 77 7.07 0.90 9.05
C TRP A 77 7.85 0.47 10.29
N PRO A 78 7.38 -0.57 11.02
CA PRO A 78 8.18 -1.17 12.06
C PRO A 78 9.35 -1.96 11.46
N VAL A 79 10.56 -1.67 11.95
CA VAL A 79 11.79 -2.31 11.51
C VAL A 79 12.63 -2.84 12.67
N GLY A 80 13.35 -3.93 12.47
CA GLY A 80 14.09 -4.60 13.55
C GLY A 80 13.25 -4.87 14.81
N ALA A 81 13.87 -4.90 15.99
CA ALA A 81 13.16 -5.22 17.24
C ALA A 81 12.31 -4.04 17.79
N GLU A 82 12.87 -2.83 17.76
CA GLU A 82 12.23 -1.60 18.27
C GLU A 82 12.32 -0.42 17.30
N GLY A 83 12.84 -0.63 16.10
CA GLY A 83 13.06 0.43 15.12
C GLY A 83 11.77 0.83 14.41
N LEU A 84 11.70 2.08 13.97
CA LEU A 84 10.70 2.55 13.01
C LEU A 84 11.38 3.38 11.92
N VAL A 85 10.93 3.20 10.68
CA VAL A 85 11.21 4.13 9.58
C VAL A 85 9.91 4.86 9.23
N ALA A 86 10.01 6.14 8.90
CA ALA A 86 8.86 6.92 8.44
C ALA A 86 9.26 7.86 7.31
N THR A 87 8.32 8.16 6.41
CA THR A 87 8.52 9.15 5.33
C THR A 87 7.47 10.25 5.43
N VAL A 88 7.87 11.52 5.22
CA VAL A 88 6.97 12.68 5.18
C VAL A 88 7.49 13.69 4.15
N GLY A 89 6.79 13.84 3.02
CA GLY A 89 7.34 14.56 1.87
C GLY A 89 8.71 13.99 1.47
N GLN A 90 9.67 14.84 1.14
CA GLN A 90 11.02 14.41 0.76
C GLN A 90 11.89 13.84 1.89
N TRP A 91 11.36 13.58 3.09
CA TRP A 91 12.20 13.26 4.25
C TRP A 91 11.95 11.85 4.76
N VAL A 92 13.04 11.09 4.89
CA VAL A 92 13.08 9.80 5.59
C VAL A 92 13.57 10.02 7.01
N PHE A 93 12.86 9.43 7.97
CA PHE A 93 13.17 9.48 9.38
C PHE A 93 13.37 8.07 9.93
N ALA A 94 14.30 7.94 10.87
CA ALA A 94 14.52 6.72 11.63
C ALA A 94 14.36 6.96 13.13
N SER A 95 13.81 5.96 13.81
CA SER A 95 13.67 5.86 15.26
C SER A 95 14.20 4.52 15.71
N ALA A 96 15.00 4.51 16.78
CA ALA A 96 15.53 3.27 17.38
C ALA A 96 14.79 2.88 18.68
N ASP A 97 13.73 3.62 19.03
CA ASP A 97 13.10 3.56 20.36
C ASP A 97 11.57 3.47 20.28
N GLY A 98 11.06 2.80 19.25
CA GLY A 98 9.64 2.58 19.04
C GLY A 98 8.85 3.86 18.75
N GLY A 99 9.51 4.87 18.18
CA GLY A 99 8.91 6.14 17.76
C GLY A 99 8.91 7.24 18.82
N ARG A 100 9.62 7.08 19.94
CA ARG A 100 9.72 8.10 21.00
C ARG A 100 10.62 9.26 20.58
N SER A 101 11.67 8.98 19.83
CA SER A 101 12.56 9.95 19.23
C SER A 101 12.83 9.61 17.76
N TRP A 102 13.11 10.65 16.96
CA TRP A 102 13.28 10.54 15.52
C TRP A 102 14.46 11.39 15.06
N SER A 103 15.17 10.91 14.05
CA SER A 103 16.25 11.60 13.35
C SER A 103 15.97 11.60 11.85
N VAL A 104 16.39 12.66 11.16
CA VAL A 104 16.40 12.66 9.68
C VAL A 104 17.52 11.72 9.24
N ALA A 105 17.19 10.77 8.38
CA ALA A 105 18.12 9.77 7.87
C ALA A 105 18.47 9.99 6.39
N HIS A 106 17.51 10.49 5.60
CA HIS A 106 17.71 10.72 4.17
C HIS A 106 16.78 11.80 3.64
N GLU A 107 17.19 12.41 2.52
CA GLU A 107 16.40 13.35 1.72
C GLU A 107 16.15 12.72 0.36
N LEU A 108 14.88 12.41 0.08
CA LEU A 108 14.38 11.90 -1.19
C LEU A 108 14.41 13.02 -2.25
N PRO A 109 14.29 12.70 -3.55
CA PRO A 109 14.18 13.69 -4.61
C PRO A 109 13.09 14.75 -4.36
N ASP A 110 13.35 15.99 -4.77
CA ASP A 110 12.43 17.13 -4.64
C ASP A 110 11.00 16.90 -5.18
N PRO A 111 10.76 16.13 -6.27
CA PRO A 111 9.40 15.84 -6.73
C PRO A 111 8.70 14.71 -5.96
N SER A 112 9.19 14.30 -4.78
CA SER A 112 8.49 13.33 -3.93
C SER A 112 7.12 13.83 -3.48
N GLY A 113 6.13 12.95 -3.55
CA GLY A 113 4.75 13.24 -3.14
C GLY A 113 4.58 13.51 -1.63
N PRO A 114 3.36 13.81 -1.15
CA PRO A 114 3.12 14.15 0.25
C PRO A 114 3.56 13.10 1.28
N MET A 115 3.55 11.82 0.89
CA MET A 115 4.04 10.70 1.72
C MET A 115 5.53 10.39 1.50
N GLY A 116 6.20 11.03 0.55
CA GLY A 116 7.56 10.72 0.13
C GLY A 116 7.62 9.60 -0.89
N VAL A 117 7.23 8.40 -0.46
CA VAL A 117 7.20 7.17 -1.27
C VAL A 117 5.85 6.47 -1.13
N LEU A 118 5.62 5.41 -1.90
CA LEU A 118 4.43 4.57 -1.69
C LEU A 118 4.53 3.75 -0.38
N PRO A 119 3.40 3.42 0.25
CA PRO A 119 3.37 2.59 1.46
C PRO A 119 3.99 1.19 1.27
N THR A 120 4.09 0.71 0.04
CA THR A 120 4.66 -0.56 -0.41
C THR A 120 6.17 -0.49 -0.69
N SER A 121 6.79 0.69 -0.56
CA SER A 121 8.17 0.91 -1.01
C SER A 121 9.27 0.49 -0.04
N LEU A 122 8.95 0.08 1.21
CA LEU A 122 9.96 -0.34 2.20
C LEU A 122 9.87 -1.84 2.50
N CYS A 123 11.00 -2.53 2.44
CA CYS A 123 11.10 -3.95 2.70
C CYS A 123 12.34 -4.30 3.56
N GLU A 124 12.18 -5.23 4.51
CA GLU A 124 13.33 -5.89 5.15
C GLU A 124 13.68 -7.15 4.35
N HIS A 125 14.96 -7.32 4.02
CA HIS A 125 15.45 -8.51 3.33
C HIS A 125 16.90 -8.80 3.73
N GLU A 126 17.21 -10.06 4.05
CA GLU A 126 18.56 -10.51 4.45
C GLU A 126 19.22 -9.67 5.57
N GLY A 127 18.40 -9.10 6.46
CA GLY A 127 18.86 -8.25 7.57
C GLY A 127 19.13 -6.79 7.21
N GLY A 128 19.02 -6.42 5.94
CA GLY A 128 19.06 -5.04 5.46
C GLY A 128 17.66 -4.45 5.26
N LEU A 129 17.59 -3.12 5.11
CA LEU A 129 16.39 -2.41 4.69
C LEU A 129 16.56 -1.88 3.28
N TYR A 130 15.50 -2.02 2.48
CA TYR A 130 15.44 -1.51 1.12
C TYR A 130 14.28 -0.52 0.99
N LEU A 131 14.52 0.59 0.30
CA LEU A 131 13.53 1.65 0.09
C LEU A 131 13.50 2.07 -1.38
N ALA A 132 12.37 1.86 -2.03
CA ALA A 132 12.10 2.35 -3.38
C ALA A 132 11.72 3.84 -3.35
N GLU A 133 12.43 4.67 -4.11
CA GLU A 133 12.06 6.06 -4.33
C GLU A 133 10.84 6.16 -5.26
N TYR A 134 10.04 7.21 -5.07
CA TYR A 134 8.85 7.49 -5.89
C TYR A 134 8.84 8.97 -6.33
N PRO A 135 9.77 9.40 -7.19
CA PRO A 135 9.74 10.74 -7.75
C PRO A 135 8.52 10.90 -8.67
N LEU A 136 7.87 12.07 -8.61
CA LEU A 136 6.80 12.45 -9.55
C LEU A 136 7.35 13.18 -10.79
N GLY A 137 8.66 13.41 -10.84
CA GLY A 137 9.37 14.08 -11.94
C GLY A 137 9.97 13.09 -12.95
N ASP A 138 11.06 13.51 -13.59
CA ASP A 138 11.83 12.75 -14.59
C ASP A 138 13.14 12.18 -14.00
N ASP A 139 13.23 12.07 -12.66
CA ASP A 139 14.37 11.45 -12.00
C ASP A 139 14.39 9.93 -12.25
N ASP A 140 15.58 9.35 -12.36
CA ASP A 140 15.74 7.89 -12.48
C ASP A 140 15.10 7.19 -11.26
N ALA A 141 14.43 6.05 -11.50
CA ALA A 141 13.91 5.21 -10.45
C ALA A 141 15.07 4.58 -9.64
N ARG A 142 15.01 4.66 -8.31
CA ARG A 142 16.07 4.14 -7.43
C ARG A 142 15.53 3.24 -6.34
N VAL A 143 16.36 2.27 -5.98
CA VAL A 143 16.24 1.54 -4.72
C VAL A 143 17.44 1.92 -3.86
N LEU A 144 17.17 2.28 -2.61
CA LEU A 144 18.16 2.56 -1.59
C LEU A 144 18.30 1.34 -0.67
N HIS A 145 19.46 1.18 -0.06
CA HIS A 145 19.77 0.15 0.92
C HIS A 145 20.37 0.76 2.19
N SER A 146 19.99 0.20 3.33
CA SER A 146 20.47 0.54 4.67
C SER A 146 20.84 -0.71 5.46
N ASP A 147 22.07 -0.73 5.97
CA ASP A 147 22.61 -1.76 6.86
C ASP A 147 22.50 -1.40 8.35
N ASP A 148 21.89 -0.25 8.68
CA ASP A 148 21.86 0.32 10.02
C ASP A 148 20.44 0.68 10.47
N ALA A 149 19.46 -0.17 10.12
CA ALA A 149 18.06 0.01 10.49
C ALA A 149 17.45 1.36 10.03
N GLY A 150 17.90 1.85 8.88
CA GLY A 150 17.35 3.02 8.21
C GLY A 150 17.95 4.35 8.66
N HIS A 151 19.05 4.34 9.42
CA HIS A 151 19.72 5.55 9.90
C HIS A 151 20.61 6.20 8.84
N SER A 152 21.12 5.41 7.89
CA SER A 152 21.82 5.87 6.69
C SER A 152 21.44 5.03 5.48
N TRP A 153 21.51 5.63 4.30
CA TRP A 153 21.05 5.03 3.05
C TRP A 153 22.08 5.23 1.95
N SER A 154 22.25 4.20 1.12
CA SER A 154 23.09 4.20 -0.07
C SER A 154 22.30 3.69 -1.27
N THR A 155 22.65 4.12 -2.48
CA THR A 155 21.98 3.61 -3.69
C THR A 155 22.33 2.15 -3.92
N TYR A 156 21.31 1.30 -4.02
CA TYR A 156 21.41 -0.13 -4.30
C TYR A 156 21.22 -0.41 -5.79
N HIS A 157 20.20 0.21 -6.41
CA HIS A 157 19.87 0.04 -7.81
C HIS A 157 19.37 1.35 -8.43
N VAL A 158 19.63 1.55 -9.72
CA VAL A 158 19.16 2.69 -10.52
C VAL A 158 18.62 2.17 -11.83
N ARG A 159 17.45 2.66 -12.25
CA ARG A 159 16.80 2.29 -13.49
C ARG A 159 16.22 3.52 -14.18
N ALA A 160 16.50 3.67 -15.49
CA ALA A 160 16.13 4.87 -16.26
C ALA A 160 14.96 4.64 -17.24
N ASP A 161 14.57 3.38 -17.46
CA ASP A 161 13.47 2.96 -18.35
C ASP A 161 12.12 2.80 -17.60
N ALA A 162 12.05 3.24 -16.34
CA ALA A 162 10.81 3.35 -15.58
C ALA A 162 10.85 4.60 -14.70
N ARG A 163 9.71 5.26 -14.50
CA ARG A 163 9.63 6.50 -13.71
C ARG A 163 9.86 6.28 -12.22
N HIS A 164 9.37 5.16 -11.68
CA HIS A 164 9.52 4.81 -10.27
C HIS A 164 9.19 3.34 -10.02
N PHE A 165 9.59 2.87 -8.84
CA PHE A 165 9.18 1.56 -8.30
C PHE A 165 7.86 1.70 -7.53
N HIS A 166 6.92 0.79 -7.74
CA HIS A 166 5.68 0.75 -7.00
C HIS A 166 5.83 0.09 -5.63
N GLY A 167 6.70 -0.91 -5.51
CA GLY A 167 6.90 -1.61 -4.25
C GLY A 167 8.14 -2.49 -4.22
N LEU A 168 8.51 -2.89 -3.00
CA LEU A 168 9.56 -3.85 -2.71
C LEU A 168 9.03 -4.91 -1.75
N PHE A 169 9.33 -6.17 -2.01
CA PHE A 169 8.75 -7.27 -1.26
C PHE A 169 9.73 -8.41 -1.04
N HIS A 170 9.72 -8.99 0.16
CA HIS A 170 10.49 -10.18 0.45
C HIS A 170 9.63 -11.40 0.11
N ASP A 171 10.15 -12.27 -0.74
CA ASP A 171 9.57 -13.58 -1.02
C ASP A 171 10.13 -14.61 -0.03
N PRO A 172 9.32 -15.12 0.92
CA PRO A 172 9.81 -16.05 1.93
C PRO A 172 10.03 -17.48 1.40
N TYR A 173 9.59 -17.79 0.17
CA TYR A 173 9.75 -19.13 -0.41
C TYR A 173 10.87 -19.18 -1.45
N GLY A 174 11.10 -18.07 -2.16
CA GLY A 174 12.21 -17.91 -3.10
C GLY A 174 13.45 -17.27 -2.50
N GLU A 175 13.36 -16.73 -1.28
CA GLU A 175 14.40 -15.98 -0.57
C GLU A 175 14.97 -14.83 -1.42
N ARG A 176 14.10 -14.05 -2.06
CA ARG A 176 14.49 -12.96 -2.97
C ARG A 176 13.84 -11.64 -2.57
N LEU A 177 14.54 -10.55 -2.87
CA LEU A 177 13.95 -9.22 -2.93
C LEU A 177 13.27 -9.03 -4.29
N TRP A 178 11.96 -8.84 -4.27
CA TRP A 178 11.15 -8.52 -5.44
C TRP A 178 10.86 -7.02 -5.52
N GLY A 179 10.59 -6.56 -6.74
CA GLY A 179 10.15 -5.20 -7.00
C GLY A 179 9.16 -5.14 -8.16
N THR A 180 8.37 -4.07 -8.18
CA THR A 180 7.40 -3.78 -9.23
C THR A 180 7.60 -2.36 -9.75
N THR A 181 7.36 -2.12 -11.04
CA THR A 181 7.54 -0.81 -11.69
C THR A 181 6.45 -0.52 -12.72
N GLY A 182 6.31 0.77 -13.04
CA GLY A 182 5.82 1.26 -14.33
C GLY A 182 4.36 1.67 -14.38
N ASP A 183 4.08 2.75 -15.14
CA ASP A 183 2.72 3.23 -15.38
C ASP A 183 2.20 2.83 -16.79
N THR A 184 3.11 2.62 -17.75
CA THR A 184 2.81 2.25 -19.15
C THR A 184 3.22 0.82 -19.45
N ASP A 185 2.81 0.27 -20.61
CA ASP A 185 3.16 -1.12 -20.99
C ASP A 185 4.67 -1.37 -20.96
N ASP A 186 5.45 -0.46 -21.55
CA ASP A 186 6.90 -0.59 -21.68
C ASP A 186 7.64 -0.42 -20.34
N GLU A 187 7.06 0.34 -19.39
CA GLU A 187 7.63 0.53 -18.05
C GLU A 187 7.20 -0.56 -17.06
N SER A 188 6.06 -1.21 -17.33
CA SER A 188 5.42 -2.18 -16.43
C SER A 188 6.29 -3.41 -16.30
N ALA A 189 6.70 -3.74 -15.08
CA ALA A 189 7.46 -4.96 -14.80
C ALA A 189 7.24 -5.50 -13.39
N VAL A 190 7.29 -6.82 -13.28
CA VAL A 190 7.45 -7.55 -12.02
C VAL A 190 8.74 -8.34 -12.11
N GLY A 191 9.59 -8.26 -11.09
CA GLY A 191 10.90 -8.90 -11.10
C GLY A 191 11.55 -8.97 -9.73
N TYR A 192 12.79 -9.46 -9.70
CA TYR A 192 13.57 -9.60 -8.48
C TYR A 192 15.01 -9.15 -8.67
N PHE A 193 15.68 -8.81 -7.57
CA PHE A 193 17.06 -8.35 -7.58
C PHE A 193 18.02 -9.53 -7.47
N VAL A 194 19.10 -9.49 -8.26
CA VAL A 194 20.23 -10.42 -8.19
C VAL A 194 21.51 -9.59 -8.24
N ASP A 195 22.32 -9.67 -7.19
CA ASP A 195 23.58 -8.92 -7.08
C ASP A 195 23.43 -7.39 -7.31
N GLY A 196 22.31 -6.80 -6.87
CA GLY A 196 22.03 -5.36 -7.06
C GLY A 196 21.35 -5.00 -8.38
N GLU A 197 21.13 -5.98 -9.27
CA GLU A 197 20.51 -5.77 -10.57
C GLU A 197 19.07 -6.28 -10.61
N PHE A 198 18.15 -5.46 -11.13
CA PHE A 198 16.77 -5.86 -11.31
C PHE A 198 16.61 -6.79 -12.52
N ARG A 199 16.08 -7.99 -12.29
CA ARG A 199 15.76 -8.98 -13.30
C ARG A 199 14.25 -9.07 -13.46
N SER A 200 13.72 -8.49 -14.53
CA SER A 200 12.31 -8.65 -14.89
C SER A 200 11.98 -10.13 -15.09
N VAL A 201 10.92 -10.59 -14.44
CA VAL A 201 10.27 -11.87 -14.73
C VAL A 201 9.31 -11.69 -15.90
N GLY A 202 8.57 -10.58 -15.91
CA GLY A 202 7.71 -10.20 -17.01
C GLY A 202 7.58 -8.68 -17.14
N THR A 203 7.29 -8.23 -18.35
CA THR A 203 7.21 -6.81 -18.72
C THR A 203 6.41 -6.60 -20.01
N GLY A 204 6.25 -5.36 -20.47
CA GLY A 204 5.68 -5.03 -21.79
C GLY A 204 4.14 -5.07 -21.87
N SER A 205 3.45 -5.05 -20.72
CA SER A 205 1.99 -5.09 -20.65
C SER A 205 1.49 -4.60 -19.30
N GLN A 206 0.32 -3.95 -19.27
CA GLN A 206 -0.43 -3.65 -18.04
C GLN A 206 -0.70 -4.87 -17.15
N ARG A 207 -0.65 -6.11 -17.67
CA ARG A 207 -0.73 -7.31 -16.81
C ARG A 207 0.44 -7.41 -15.82
N TRP A 208 1.55 -6.71 -16.09
CA TRP A 208 2.70 -6.59 -15.20
C TRP A 208 2.71 -5.28 -14.38
N ARG A 209 1.70 -4.42 -14.53
CA ARG A 209 1.53 -3.20 -13.72
C ARG A 209 0.95 -3.57 -12.37
N ALA A 210 1.83 -3.78 -11.40
CA ALA A 210 1.48 -4.22 -10.05
C ALA A 210 1.96 -3.22 -8.99
N VAL A 211 1.12 -2.96 -7.98
CA VAL A 211 1.52 -2.15 -6.82
C VAL A 211 1.94 -3.02 -5.65
N GLY A 212 1.22 -4.11 -5.38
CA GLY A 212 1.48 -5.07 -4.31
C GLY A 212 1.65 -6.51 -4.81
N LEU A 213 2.51 -7.29 -4.16
CA LEU A 213 2.71 -8.71 -4.42
C LEU A 213 2.34 -9.55 -3.19
N ALA A 214 1.65 -10.66 -3.42
CA ALA A 214 1.41 -11.72 -2.45
C ALA A 214 2.19 -12.97 -2.83
N PHE A 215 2.82 -13.61 -1.85
CA PHE A 215 3.63 -14.81 -2.05
C PHE A 215 3.00 -16.00 -1.37
N THR A 216 2.81 -17.07 -2.13
CA THR A 216 2.38 -18.37 -1.61
C THR A 216 3.44 -19.42 -1.93
N PRO A 217 3.36 -20.64 -1.37
CA PRO A 217 4.29 -21.72 -1.70
C PRO A 217 4.29 -22.07 -3.19
N ASP A 218 3.18 -21.83 -3.90
CA ASP A 218 2.97 -22.29 -5.27
C ASP A 218 2.99 -21.17 -6.31
N ALA A 219 2.71 -19.92 -5.92
CA ALA A 219 2.59 -18.81 -6.86
C ALA A 219 2.99 -17.44 -6.27
N VAL A 220 3.21 -16.49 -7.17
CA VAL A 220 3.24 -15.05 -6.88
C VAL A 220 1.96 -14.44 -7.44
N LEU A 221 1.20 -13.73 -6.62
CA LEU A 221 -0.09 -13.15 -6.99
C LEU A 221 -0.08 -11.63 -6.88
N TRP A 222 -0.83 -10.97 -7.76
CA TRP A 222 -1.09 -9.54 -7.72
C TRP A 222 -2.40 -9.20 -8.42
N GLY A 223 -2.88 -7.98 -8.26
CA GLY A 223 -3.89 -7.43 -9.15
C GLY A 223 -3.30 -6.31 -10.00
N MET A 224 -3.91 -6.06 -11.15
CA MET A 224 -3.50 -4.96 -12.01
C MET A 224 -3.81 -3.60 -11.36
N ASP A 225 -2.89 -2.66 -11.53
CA ASP A 225 -3.12 -1.23 -11.28
C ASP A 225 -3.39 -0.55 -12.63
N CYS A 226 -4.63 -0.60 -13.10
CA CYS A 226 -4.99 -0.10 -14.43
C CYS A 226 -6.42 0.43 -14.41
N PRO A 227 -6.63 1.69 -13.96
CA PRO A 227 -7.98 2.22 -13.75
C PRO A 227 -8.77 2.42 -15.05
N TYR A 228 -8.07 2.51 -16.18
CA TYR A 228 -8.69 2.80 -17.47
C TYR A 228 -9.18 1.55 -18.22
N VAL A 229 -9.14 0.34 -17.66
CA VAL A 229 -9.76 -0.85 -18.29
C VAL A 229 -11.09 -1.21 -17.65
N ASP A 230 -12.01 -1.79 -18.42
CA ASP A 230 -13.35 -2.15 -17.93
C ASP A 230 -13.31 -3.33 -16.95
N THR A 231 -12.22 -4.10 -16.96
CA THR A 231 -12.04 -5.28 -16.11
C THR A 231 -10.56 -5.38 -15.73
N VAL A 232 -10.31 -5.29 -14.43
CA VAL A 232 -8.99 -5.45 -13.81
C VAL A 232 -8.81 -6.92 -13.47
N GLU A 233 -7.70 -7.52 -13.89
CA GLU A 233 -7.39 -8.91 -13.62
C GLU A 233 -6.69 -9.08 -12.26
N LEU A 234 -7.05 -10.14 -11.55
CA LEU A 234 -6.28 -10.72 -10.46
C LEU A 234 -5.47 -11.86 -11.05
N LEU A 235 -4.16 -11.79 -10.91
CA LEU A 235 -3.17 -12.58 -11.63
C LEU A 235 -2.38 -13.46 -10.67
N ALA A 236 -2.03 -14.65 -11.13
CA ALA A 236 -1.10 -15.55 -10.45
C ALA A 236 -0.04 -16.03 -11.45
N LEU A 237 1.23 -15.95 -11.05
CA LEU A 237 2.33 -16.59 -11.75
C LEU A 237 2.75 -17.84 -10.95
N PRO A 238 2.52 -19.05 -11.46
CA PRO A 238 3.01 -20.26 -10.82
C PRO A 238 4.54 -20.23 -10.70
N ARG A 239 5.07 -20.62 -9.54
CA ARG A 239 6.52 -20.54 -9.27
C ARG A 239 7.36 -21.37 -10.23
N GLU A 240 6.83 -22.49 -10.71
CA GLU A 240 7.49 -23.35 -11.70
C GLU A 240 7.75 -22.64 -13.04
N ARG A 241 7.04 -21.54 -13.31
CA ARG A 241 7.21 -20.70 -14.51
C ARG A 241 8.27 -19.61 -14.32
N ILE A 242 8.73 -19.36 -13.10
CA ILE A 242 9.74 -18.34 -12.84
C ILE A 242 11.07 -18.80 -13.44
N GLY A 243 11.57 -18.05 -14.43
CA GLY A 243 12.79 -18.38 -15.16
C GLY A 243 12.55 -18.96 -16.56
N ASP A 244 11.28 -19.17 -16.95
CA ASP A 244 10.92 -19.35 -18.35
C ASP A 244 11.31 -18.12 -19.18
N GLU A 245 11.50 -18.30 -20.50
CA GLU A 245 11.85 -17.21 -21.42
C GLU A 245 10.72 -16.17 -21.51
N GLU A 246 9.48 -16.64 -21.53
CA GLU A 246 8.26 -15.81 -21.59
C GLU A 246 7.21 -16.39 -20.62
N PRO A 247 7.34 -16.14 -19.30
CA PRO A 247 6.36 -16.58 -18.33
C PRO A 247 5.07 -15.77 -18.51
N GLU A 248 3.92 -16.44 -18.57
CA GLU A 248 2.63 -15.76 -18.61
C GLU A 248 1.86 -15.98 -17.29
N PRO A 249 1.35 -14.92 -16.65
CA PRO A 249 0.48 -15.07 -15.51
C PRO A 249 -0.90 -15.56 -15.95
N VAL A 250 -1.53 -16.36 -15.10
CA VAL A 250 -2.91 -16.81 -15.28
C VAL A 250 -3.86 -15.87 -14.54
N THR A 251 -5.00 -15.59 -15.14
CA THR A 251 -6.07 -14.84 -14.49
C THR A 251 -6.82 -15.76 -13.54
N VAL A 252 -6.80 -15.41 -12.25
CA VAL A 252 -7.45 -16.17 -11.16
C VAL A 252 -8.68 -15.45 -10.63
N GLY A 253 -8.91 -14.20 -11.02
CA GLY A 253 -10.12 -13.47 -10.67
C GLY A 253 -10.17 -12.15 -11.43
N THR A 254 -11.26 -11.41 -11.24
CA THR A 254 -11.40 -10.08 -11.80
C THR A 254 -12.11 -9.15 -10.83
N THR A 255 -11.86 -7.86 -11.01
CA THR A 255 -12.54 -6.78 -10.30
C THR A 255 -12.74 -5.58 -11.23
N ALA A 256 -13.53 -4.61 -10.81
CA ALA A 256 -13.75 -3.37 -11.57
C ALA A 256 -12.73 -2.27 -11.22
N GLU A 257 -11.97 -2.45 -10.14
CA GLU A 257 -11.14 -1.41 -9.53
C GLU A 257 -9.68 -1.84 -9.42
N SER A 258 -8.74 -0.93 -9.65
CA SER A 258 -7.30 -1.18 -9.51
C SER A 258 -6.95 -1.73 -8.14
N VAL A 259 -6.00 -2.68 -8.09
CA VAL A 259 -5.58 -3.37 -6.88
C VAL A 259 -4.27 -2.79 -6.38
N TYR A 260 -4.29 -2.21 -5.19
CA TYR A 260 -3.13 -1.49 -4.63
C TYR A 260 -2.37 -2.28 -3.59
N TYR A 261 -3.06 -3.06 -2.76
CA TYR A 261 -2.45 -3.81 -1.68
C TYR A 261 -2.85 -5.27 -1.76
N VAL A 262 -1.87 -6.15 -1.61
CA VAL A 262 -2.09 -7.59 -1.57
C VAL A 262 -1.24 -8.15 -0.44
N GLU A 263 -1.83 -9.04 0.36
CA GLU A 263 -1.21 -9.62 1.54
C GLU A 263 -1.47 -11.13 1.57
N THR A 264 -0.67 -11.88 2.33
CA THR A 264 -0.83 -13.32 2.52
C THR A 264 -0.82 -13.66 4.00
N LEU A 265 -1.64 -14.64 4.39
CA LEU A 265 -1.64 -15.25 5.71
C LEU A 265 -2.03 -16.73 5.63
N SER A 266 -1.77 -17.48 6.69
CA SER A 266 -2.17 -18.89 6.82
C SER A 266 -3.46 -19.01 7.66
N VAL A 267 -4.50 -19.64 7.10
CA VAL A 267 -5.74 -19.95 7.82
C VAL A 267 -6.10 -21.41 7.55
N GLY A 268 -6.32 -22.20 8.61
CA GLY A 268 -6.66 -23.62 8.45
C GLY A 268 -5.58 -24.48 7.79
N GLY A 269 -4.34 -24.00 7.70
CA GLY A 269 -3.25 -24.65 6.97
C GLY A 269 -3.21 -24.33 5.46
N GLU A 270 -4.14 -23.50 4.98
CA GLU A 270 -4.19 -23.02 3.60
C GLU A 270 -3.60 -21.61 3.50
N SER A 271 -3.02 -21.29 2.34
CA SER A 271 -2.59 -19.93 2.02
C SER A 271 -3.79 -19.10 1.62
N VAL A 272 -4.09 -18.06 2.40
CA VAL A 272 -5.12 -17.07 2.08
C VAL A 272 -4.45 -15.82 1.51
N VAL A 273 -4.97 -15.35 0.37
CA VAL A 273 -4.54 -14.10 -0.26
C VAL A 273 -5.64 -13.07 -0.10
N VAL A 274 -5.27 -11.87 0.31
CA VAL A 274 -6.19 -10.75 0.47
C VAL A 274 -5.76 -9.61 -0.43
N ALA A 275 -6.68 -9.09 -1.25
CA ALA A 275 -6.45 -7.98 -2.16
C ALA A 275 -7.36 -6.81 -1.80
N ALA A 276 -6.82 -5.59 -1.80
CA ALA A 276 -7.57 -4.37 -1.57
C ALA A 276 -7.52 -3.46 -2.81
N THR A 277 -8.71 -3.06 -3.26
CA THR A 277 -8.86 -2.15 -4.38
C THR A 277 -8.90 -0.68 -3.95
N ALA A 278 -8.79 0.23 -4.90
CA ALA A 278 -8.92 1.67 -4.69
C ALA A 278 -10.12 2.27 -5.43
N ALA A 279 -10.72 3.32 -4.88
CA ALA A 279 -11.72 4.12 -5.56
C ALA A 279 -11.08 5.42 -6.07
N GLU A 280 -10.54 5.34 -7.28
CA GLU A 280 -9.70 6.38 -7.89
C GLU A 280 -10.53 7.52 -8.49
N CYS A 281 -9.94 8.71 -8.53
CA CYS A 281 -10.48 9.85 -9.25
C CYS A 281 -9.39 10.61 -9.97
N GLY A 282 -9.79 11.23 -11.07
CA GLY A 282 -8.94 12.11 -11.84
C GLY A 282 -8.87 11.61 -13.27
N TYR A 283 -7.74 11.84 -13.89
CA TYR A 283 -7.46 11.36 -15.23
C TYR A 283 -6.14 10.61 -15.16
N ASP A 284 -6.13 9.36 -15.59
CA ASP A 284 -4.88 8.63 -15.77
C ASP A 284 -4.19 9.16 -17.04
N SER A 285 -3.10 9.91 -16.84
CA SER A 285 -2.33 10.48 -17.95
C SER A 285 -1.67 9.45 -18.86
N THR A 286 -1.62 8.19 -18.44
CA THR A 286 -1.03 7.08 -19.19
C THR A 286 -2.06 6.30 -20.01
N ALA A 287 -3.35 6.62 -19.89
CA ALA A 287 -4.39 5.99 -20.68
C ALA A 287 -4.15 6.21 -22.20
N PRO A 288 -4.25 5.15 -23.04
CA PRO A 288 -3.99 5.25 -24.49
C PRO A 288 -4.93 6.21 -25.24
N THR A 289 -6.08 6.54 -24.66
CA THR A 289 -7.07 7.46 -25.23
C THR A 289 -7.43 8.54 -24.23
N ALA A 290 -7.32 9.81 -24.65
CA ALA A 290 -7.55 10.99 -23.81
C ALA A 290 -8.98 11.19 -23.28
N ASP A 291 -9.90 10.28 -23.61
CA ASP A 291 -11.35 10.42 -23.37
C ASP A 291 -11.90 9.49 -22.28
N ARG A 292 -11.05 8.71 -21.58
CA ARG A 292 -11.49 7.98 -20.40
C ARG A 292 -11.32 8.87 -19.16
N ASP A 293 -12.31 9.73 -18.92
CA ASP A 293 -12.57 10.24 -17.57
C ASP A 293 -12.57 9.03 -16.62
N ASP A 294 -11.91 9.09 -15.45
CA ASP A 294 -12.17 8.11 -14.39
C ASP A 294 -13.65 8.25 -14.00
N SER A 295 -14.51 7.52 -14.69
CA SER A 295 -15.79 7.07 -14.16
C SER A 295 -15.59 5.88 -13.22
N GLY A 296 -14.35 5.66 -12.76
CA GLY A 296 -13.93 4.61 -11.86
C GLY A 296 -14.93 4.47 -10.72
N SER A 297 -15.18 3.22 -10.36
CA SER A 297 -16.08 2.86 -9.28
C SER A 297 -15.85 3.74 -8.05
N ARG A 298 -16.94 4.27 -7.47
CA ARG A 298 -16.84 5.01 -6.20
C ARG A 298 -16.59 4.09 -5.01
N THR A 299 -16.41 2.79 -5.24
CA THR A 299 -16.22 1.79 -4.22
C THR A 299 -14.82 1.21 -4.22
N ALA A 300 -14.24 1.07 -3.04
CA ALA A 300 -13.04 0.29 -2.79
C ALA A 300 -13.43 -0.96 -2.00
N ARG A 301 -12.84 -2.11 -2.32
CA ARG A 301 -13.22 -3.43 -1.81
C ARG A 301 -12.02 -4.12 -1.20
N VAL A 302 -12.30 -5.04 -0.29
CA VAL A 302 -11.32 -6.04 0.17
C VAL A 302 -11.85 -7.40 -0.21
N LEU A 303 -11.05 -8.14 -0.98
CA LEU A 303 -11.36 -9.46 -1.49
C LEU A 303 -10.41 -10.48 -0.88
N ALA A 304 -10.86 -11.70 -0.65
CA ALA A 304 -10.04 -12.80 -0.15
C ALA A 304 -10.25 -14.07 -0.98
N THR A 305 -9.19 -14.85 -1.13
CA THR A 305 -9.21 -16.16 -1.79
C THR A 305 -8.21 -17.10 -1.14
N THR A 306 -8.23 -18.38 -1.50
CA THR A 306 -7.47 -19.43 -0.82
C THR A 306 -6.83 -20.41 -1.81
N SER A 307 -5.72 -21.05 -1.40
CA SER A 307 -5.09 -22.13 -2.15
C SER A 307 -6.03 -23.30 -2.42
N ALA A 308 -7.01 -23.54 -1.53
CA ALA A 308 -7.99 -24.61 -1.71
C ALA A 308 -8.84 -24.49 -2.99
N THR A 309 -8.95 -23.28 -3.56
CA THR A 309 -9.70 -23.02 -4.80
C THR A 309 -8.78 -22.67 -5.97
N ASP A 310 -7.47 -22.95 -5.86
CA ASP A 310 -6.42 -22.44 -6.76
C ASP A 310 -6.51 -20.91 -6.94
N TYR A 311 -6.97 -20.22 -5.90
CA TYR A 311 -7.22 -18.77 -5.90
C TYR A 311 -8.31 -18.30 -6.88
N ARG A 312 -9.18 -19.19 -7.37
CA ARG A 312 -10.19 -18.88 -8.40
C ARG A 312 -11.52 -18.39 -7.87
N GLU A 313 -11.76 -18.57 -6.57
CA GLU A 313 -12.99 -18.13 -5.91
C GLU A 313 -12.66 -17.00 -4.94
N TRP A 314 -13.14 -15.79 -5.26
CA TRP A 314 -12.88 -14.57 -4.50
C TRP A 314 -14.12 -14.14 -3.73
N HIS A 315 -13.96 -13.95 -2.43
CA HIS A 315 -15.01 -13.53 -1.51
C HIS A 315 -14.77 -12.08 -1.10
N GLU A 316 -15.81 -11.25 -1.19
CA GLU A 316 -15.76 -9.86 -0.71
C GLU A 316 -15.85 -9.84 0.82
N LEU A 317 -14.81 -9.35 1.49
CA LEU A 317 -14.79 -9.16 2.95
C LEU A 317 -15.55 -7.89 3.34
N CYS A 318 -15.33 -6.80 2.61
CA CYS A 318 -15.99 -5.52 2.85
C CYS A 318 -15.86 -4.57 1.65
N THR A 319 -16.72 -3.56 1.64
CA THR A 319 -16.79 -2.53 0.61
C THR A 319 -16.96 -1.16 1.24
N PHE A 320 -16.28 -0.15 0.69
CA PHE A 320 -16.32 1.22 1.17
C PHE A 320 -16.57 2.20 0.03
N THR A 321 -17.45 3.17 0.26
CA THR A 321 -17.66 4.27 -0.70
C THR A 321 -16.72 5.43 -0.41
N ARG A 322 -16.07 5.97 -1.46
CA ARG A 322 -15.25 7.19 -1.37
C ARG A 322 -16.08 8.39 -0.92
N ARG A 323 -15.51 9.21 -0.04
CA ARG A 323 -16.09 10.51 0.36
C ARG A 323 -16.30 11.41 -0.86
N SER A 324 -17.45 12.07 -0.94
CA SER A 324 -17.64 13.17 -1.89
C SER A 324 -16.89 14.41 -1.41
N ALA A 325 -16.17 15.06 -2.32
CA ALA A 325 -15.50 16.33 -2.08
C ALA A 325 -16.09 17.41 -2.99
N LEU A 326 -16.22 18.66 -2.52
CA LEU A 326 -16.77 19.75 -3.33
C LEU A 326 -15.95 20.01 -4.61
N GLY A 327 -14.66 19.66 -4.61
CA GLY A 327 -13.78 19.72 -5.77
C GLY A 327 -14.18 18.77 -6.90
N GLU A 328 -14.91 17.67 -6.62
CA GLU A 328 -15.41 16.77 -7.67
C GLU A 328 -16.38 17.47 -8.65
N ALA A 329 -17.07 18.53 -8.20
CA ALA A 329 -17.97 19.32 -9.03
C ALA A 329 -17.27 20.46 -9.80
N LEU A 330 -15.98 20.68 -9.55
CA LEU A 330 -15.18 21.76 -10.13
C LEU A 330 -13.90 21.16 -10.71
N ALA A 331 -13.86 20.93 -12.02
CA ALA A 331 -12.73 20.32 -12.73
C ALA A 331 -11.35 20.97 -12.48
N ALA A 332 -11.30 22.17 -11.90
CA ALA A 332 -10.07 22.89 -11.53
C ALA A 332 -9.51 22.53 -10.14
N LEU A 333 -10.18 21.69 -9.34
CA LEU A 333 -9.74 21.30 -8.00
C LEU A 333 -9.44 19.79 -7.93
N PRO A 334 -8.28 19.39 -7.39
CA PRO A 334 -7.95 17.98 -7.24
C PRO A 334 -8.85 17.33 -6.18
N ALA A 335 -9.29 16.09 -6.46
CA ALA A 335 -9.94 15.22 -5.50
C ALA A 335 -9.00 14.07 -5.14
N ALA A 336 -9.02 13.64 -3.88
CA ALA A 336 -8.26 12.50 -3.41
C ALA A 336 -9.03 11.20 -3.64
N SER A 337 -8.33 10.16 -4.10
CA SER A 337 -8.84 8.78 -4.16
C SER A 337 -9.13 8.22 -2.76
N ALA A 338 -9.91 7.14 -2.68
CA ALA A 338 -9.99 6.34 -1.46
C ALA A 338 -9.16 5.06 -1.60
N TYR A 339 -8.39 4.78 -0.56
CA TYR A 339 -7.52 3.61 -0.47
C TYR A 339 -7.92 2.79 0.76
N VAL A 340 -7.76 1.47 0.66
CA VAL A 340 -7.98 0.57 1.79
C VAL A 340 -6.66 -0.09 2.13
N PHE A 341 -5.97 0.43 3.13
CA PHE A 341 -4.72 -0.16 3.59
C PHE A 341 -5.04 -1.50 4.27
N VAL A 342 -4.35 -2.56 3.88
CA VAL A 342 -4.49 -3.88 4.49
C VAL A 342 -3.17 -4.39 5.02
N ARG A 343 -3.23 -5.15 6.11
CA ARG A 343 -2.12 -5.93 6.65
C ARG A 343 -2.65 -7.29 7.09
N ALA A 344 -1.87 -8.34 6.90
CA ALA A 344 -2.24 -9.68 7.33
C ALA A 344 -1.23 -10.24 8.34
N ASP A 345 -1.72 -11.01 9.30
CA ASP A 345 -0.94 -11.67 10.35
C ASP A 345 -1.68 -12.94 10.75
N ASP A 346 -0.97 -14.05 10.91
CA ASP A 346 -1.59 -15.36 11.15
C ASP A 346 -2.42 -15.40 12.45
N ASP A 347 -2.05 -14.61 13.46
CA ASP A 347 -2.77 -14.56 14.74
C ASP A 347 -3.86 -13.47 14.74
N LEU A 348 -3.57 -12.31 14.14
CA LEU A 348 -4.53 -11.21 14.10
C LEU A 348 -5.58 -11.39 13.01
N GLY A 349 -5.29 -12.15 11.97
CA GLY A 349 -6.07 -12.19 10.74
C GLY A 349 -5.79 -10.95 9.89
N VAL A 350 -6.84 -10.38 9.29
CA VAL A 350 -6.73 -9.27 8.36
C VAL A 350 -7.10 -7.97 9.05
N LEU A 351 -6.19 -6.99 9.00
CA LEU A 351 -6.44 -5.62 9.43
C LEU A 351 -6.78 -4.77 8.21
N ILE A 352 -7.89 -4.05 8.29
CA ILE A 352 -8.44 -3.25 7.19
C ILE A 352 -8.56 -1.81 7.67
N ASN A 353 -7.91 -0.88 6.98
CA ASN A 353 -7.91 0.53 7.32
C ASN A 353 -8.33 1.37 6.11
N PRO A 354 -9.65 1.61 5.94
CA PRO A 354 -10.16 2.41 4.84
C PRO A 354 -9.86 3.90 5.08
N TYR A 355 -9.36 4.58 4.07
CA TYR A 355 -9.00 6.00 4.14
C TYR A 355 -9.70 6.80 3.03
N ASN A 356 -10.08 8.03 3.36
CA ASN A 356 -10.92 8.90 2.53
C ASN A 356 -12.29 8.29 2.13
N THR A 357 -12.88 7.49 3.02
CA THR A 357 -14.19 6.86 2.82
C THR A 357 -15.32 7.60 3.55
N SER A 358 -16.57 7.40 3.13
CA SER A 358 -17.76 8.01 3.74
C SER A 358 -18.00 7.51 5.17
N ARG A 359 -17.71 6.23 5.41
CA ARG A 359 -17.80 5.54 6.70
C ARG A 359 -16.46 4.86 7.01
N HIS A 360 -16.17 4.69 8.30
CA HIS A 360 -14.94 4.04 8.80
C HIS A 360 -13.62 4.73 8.44
N HIS A 361 -13.65 5.99 7.98
CA HIS A 361 -12.44 6.72 7.59
C HIS A 361 -11.37 6.74 8.70
N GLY A 362 -10.25 6.08 8.42
CA GLY A 362 -9.09 5.97 9.30
C GLY A 362 -9.33 5.09 10.53
N GLU A 363 -10.41 4.32 10.56
CA GLU A 363 -10.64 3.27 11.56
C GLU A 363 -9.85 2.01 11.20
N ILE A 364 -9.46 1.22 12.19
CA ILE A 364 -8.82 -0.09 11.98
C ILE A 364 -9.86 -1.15 12.28
N LEU A 365 -10.29 -1.83 11.24
CA LEU A 365 -11.20 -2.97 11.29
C LEU A 365 -10.38 -4.25 11.29
N ARG A 366 -10.90 -5.31 11.90
CA ARG A 366 -10.22 -6.61 12.00
C ARG A 366 -11.18 -7.72 11.58
N VAL A 367 -10.72 -8.58 10.68
CA VAL A 367 -11.34 -9.88 10.38
C VAL A 367 -10.43 -10.96 10.98
N PRO A 368 -10.80 -11.58 12.10
CA PRO A 368 -9.96 -12.59 12.74
C PRO A 368 -9.87 -13.87 11.90
N PRO A 369 -8.85 -14.72 12.12
CA PRO A 369 -8.69 -15.97 11.37
C PRO A 369 -9.92 -16.89 11.42
N SER A 370 -10.61 -16.94 12.56
CA SER A 370 -11.84 -17.74 12.72
C SER A 370 -12.99 -17.31 11.80
N ASP A 371 -13.09 -16.01 11.51
CA ASP A 371 -14.15 -15.47 10.67
C ASP A 371 -13.80 -15.69 9.19
N LEU A 372 -12.50 -15.60 8.85
CA LEU A 372 -12.01 -16.02 7.53
C LEU A 372 -12.22 -17.51 7.30
N GLU A 373 -11.97 -18.34 8.30
CA GLU A 373 -12.13 -19.79 8.19
C GLU A 373 -13.58 -20.15 7.85
N ARG A 374 -14.53 -19.58 8.60
CA ARG A 374 -15.96 -19.75 8.34
C ARG A 374 -16.40 -19.22 6.98
N LEU A 375 -15.86 -18.08 6.54
CA LEU A 375 -16.21 -17.51 5.25
C LEU A 375 -15.69 -18.35 4.08
N LEU A 376 -14.42 -18.77 4.16
CA LEU A 376 -13.70 -19.36 3.03
C LEU A 376 -13.81 -20.89 2.95
N PHE A 377 -14.12 -21.56 4.07
CA PHE A 377 -14.16 -23.03 4.12
C PHE A 377 -15.52 -23.60 4.55
N ASP A 378 -16.32 -22.84 5.31
CA ASP A 378 -17.67 -23.26 5.72
C ASP A 378 -18.78 -22.62 4.87
N ASP A 379 -18.43 -21.80 3.86
CA ASP A 379 -19.35 -21.01 3.03
C ASP A 379 -20.37 -20.19 3.86
N ASP A 380 -19.93 -19.63 4.99
CA ASP A 380 -20.77 -18.79 5.83
C ASP A 380 -20.54 -17.30 5.58
N PRO A 381 -21.30 -16.66 4.67
CA PRO A 381 -21.16 -15.24 4.37
C PRO A 381 -21.53 -14.33 5.54
N ALA A 382 -22.20 -14.85 6.59
CA ALA A 382 -22.51 -14.06 7.79
C ALA A 382 -21.35 -14.01 8.79
N ALA A 383 -20.26 -14.76 8.54
CA ALA A 383 -19.10 -14.81 9.42
C ALA A 383 -18.29 -13.51 9.44
N VAL A 384 -18.21 -12.81 8.31
CA VAL A 384 -17.58 -11.49 8.24
C VAL A 384 -18.69 -10.43 8.37
N PRO A 385 -18.61 -9.51 9.35
CA PRO A 385 -19.62 -8.49 9.48
C PRO A 385 -19.71 -7.70 8.19
N ALA A 386 -20.94 -7.41 7.73
CA ALA A 386 -21.19 -6.55 6.57
C ALA A 386 -20.77 -5.10 6.88
N VAL A 387 -19.46 -4.85 6.92
CA VAL A 387 -18.90 -3.52 7.14
C VAL A 387 -18.96 -2.79 5.80
N GLY A 388 -19.85 -1.80 5.72
CA GLY A 388 -19.93 -0.88 4.59
C GLY A 388 -20.88 -1.26 3.45
N ALA A 389 -21.75 -2.26 3.63
CA ALA A 389 -22.85 -2.48 2.69
C ALA A 389 -23.74 -1.22 2.58
N ALA A 390 -24.02 -0.80 1.34
CA ALA A 390 -24.98 0.27 1.06
C ALA A 390 -26.37 -0.19 1.50
N GLY A 391 -26.81 0.24 2.69
CA GLY A 391 -28.15 -0.17 3.16
C GLY A 391 -28.55 0.08 4.61
N ASN A 392 -27.68 0.55 5.49
CA ASN A 392 -28.12 1.02 6.81
C ASN A 392 -27.86 2.52 6.94
N ASP A 393 -28.77 3.31 6.38
CA ASP A 393 -28.94 4.75 6.61
C ASP A 393 -29.45 5.07 8.02
#